data_AF-A0A9X3I2W1-F1
#
_entry.id   AF-A0A9X3I2W1-F1
#
_cell.length_a   1.000
_cell.length_b   1.000
_cell.length_c   1.000
_cell.angle_alpha   90.00
_cell.angle_beta   90.00
_cell.angle_gamma   90.00
#
_symmetry.space_group_name_H-M   'P 1'
#
loop_
_entity.id
_entity.type
_entity.pdbx_description
1 polymer ?
#
loop_
_entity_poly.entity_id
_entity_poly.type
_entity_poly.pdbx_seq_one_letter_code
_entity_poly.pdbx_strand_id
1 'polypeptide(L)'
;MVDVPTSVDVDEISGVIAFYRSAADVVDAAATDLAGHDLGNWAVGEEYHELGERYREMGRLISERLGAQARAADRLAEALHEAMTALVATDTEIGATEIADPIARRGRR
;
A
#
# COMPACT_ATOMS: atom_id res chain seq x y z
N MET A 1 -6.62 25.33 -27.63
CA MET A 1 -6.24 24.12 -26.86
C MET A 1 -6.12 24.61 -25.43
N VAL A 2 -7.12 24.33 -24.59
CA VAL A 2 -7.11 24.78 -23.20
C VAL A 2 -6.23 23.79 -22.47
N ASP A 3 -5.09 24.24 -21.95
CA ASP A 3 -4.36 23.50 -20.93
C ASP A 3 -5.32 23.39 -19.74
N VAL A 4 -5.94 22.23 -19.60
CA VAL A 4 -6.66 21.89 -18.39
C VAL A 4 -5.57 21.69 -17.34
N PRO A 5 -5.48 22.53 -16.30
CA PRO A 5 -4.57 22.26 -15.21
C PRO A 5 -5.00 20.91 -14.65
N THR A 6 -4.16 19.90 -14.87
CA THR A 6 -4.37 18.56 -14.34
C THR A 6 -3.92 18.65 -12.88
N SER A 7 -4.71 19.32 -12.03
CA SER A 7 -4.42 19.31 -10.61
C SER A 7 -4.66 17.89 -10.13
N VAL A 8 -3.60 17.25 -9.66
CA VAL A 8 -3.68 15.93 -9.05
C VAL A 8 -4.66 16.02 -7.88
N ASP A 9 -5.67 15.15 -7.83
CA ASP A 9 -6.55 15.03 -6.67
C ASP A 9 -5.78 14.32 -5.55
N VAL A 10 -5.06 15.13 -4.78
CA VAL A 10 -4.24 14.68 -3.64
C VAL A 10 -5.10 13.98 -2.59
N ASP A 11 -6.36 14.39 -2.43
CA ASP A 11 -7.27 13.80 -1.45
C ASP A 11 -7.71 12.40 -1.88
N GLU A 12 -8.01 12.21 -3.17
CA GLU A 12 -8.34 10.89 -3.73
C GLU A 12 -7.16 9.92 -3.59
N ILE A 13 -5.95 10.34 -3.98
CA ILE A 13 -4.75 9.50 -3.88
C ILE A 13 -4.42 9.17 -2.42
N SER A 14 -4.56 10.14 -1.52
CA SER A 14 -4.39 9.92 -0.08
C SER A 14 -5.39 8.88 0.45
N GLY A 15 -6.63 8.90 -0.03
CA GLY A 15 -7.64 7.88 0.29
C GLY A 15 -7.24 6.48 -0.17
N VAL A 16 -6.70 6.35 -1.39
CA VAL A 16 -6.22 5.06 -1.94
C VAL A 16 -5.01 4.53 -1.14
N ILE A 17 -4.07 5.40 -0.80
CA ILE A 17 -2.91 5.05 0.05
C ILE A 17 -3.39 4.51 1.40
N ALA A 18 -4.33 5.22 2.04
CA ALA A 18 -4.90 4.81 3.32
C ALA A 18 -5.62 3.47 3.23
N PHE A 19 -6.36 3.24 2.15
CA PHE A 19 -7.01 1.95 1.88
C PHE A 19 -5.99 0.81 1.79
N TYR A 20 -4.94 0.95 0.98
CA TYR A 20 -3.96 -0.12 0.82
C TYR A 20 -3.15 -0.41 2.09
N ARG A 21 -2.83 0.62 2.89
CA ARG A 21 -2.21 0.42 4.22
C ARG A 21 -3.13 -0.36 5.15
N SER A 22 -4.40 0.05 5.26
CA SER A 22 -5.36 -0.66 6.09
C SER A 22 -5.59 -2.10 5.63
N ALA A 23 -5.62 -2.34 4.31
CA ALA A 23 -5.72 -3.68 3.75
C ALA A 23 -4.47 -4.51 4.08
N ALA A 24 -3.27 -3.94 3.96
CA ALA A 24 -2.03 -4.60 4.35
C ALA A 24 -2.05 -5.00 5.83
N ASP A 25 -2.45 -4.09 6.73
CA ASP A 25 -2.51 -4.33 8.17
C ASP A 25 -3.48 -5.49 8.51
N VAL A 26 -4.68 -5.48 7.93
CA VAL A 26 -5.69 -6.53 8.17
C VAL A 26 -5.21 -7.89 7.66
N VAL A 27 -4.59 -7.92 6.47
CA VAL A 27 -4.10 -9.16 5.87
C VAL A 27 -2.89 -9.70 6.65
N ASP A 28 -1.99 -8.83 7.12
CA ASP A 28 -0.84 -9.23 7.94
C ASP A 28 -1.27 -9.75 9.31
N ALA A 29 -2.27 -9.12 9.92
CA ALA A 29 -2.86 -9.59 11.17
C ALA A 29 -3.48 -11.00 10.99
N ALA A 30 -4.23 -11.21 9.90
CA ALA A 30 -4.79 -12.52 9.58
C ALA A 30 -3.69 -13.57 9.31
N ALA A 31 -2.63 -13.19 8.61
CA ALA A 31 -1.47 -14.07 8.37
C ALA A 31 -0.80 -14.48 9.68
N THR A 32 -0.59 -13.51 10.58
CA THR A 32 0.04 -13.72 11.89
C THR A 32 -0.81 -14.59 12.80
N ASP A 33 -2.13 -14.33 12.85
CA ASP A 33 -3.07 -15.15 13.61
C ASP A 33 -3.07 -16.60 13.12
N LEU A 34 -3.13 -16.79 11.80
CA LEU A 34 -3.11 -18.12 11.21
C LEU A 34 -1.78 -18.85 11.43
N ALA A 35 -0.65 -18.14 11.37
CA ALA A 35 0.66 -18.70 11.66
C ALA A 35 0.82 -19.10 13.15
N GLY A 36 0.14 -18.38 14.05
CA GLY A 36 0.10 -18.69 15.48
C GLY A 36 -0.78 -19.89 15.83
N HIS A 37 -1.76 -20.22 14.98
CA HIS A 37 -2.65 -21.36 15.16
C HIS A 37 -2.13 -22.59 14.40
N ASP A 38 -1.72 -23.61 15.15
CA ASP A 38 -1.43 -24.93 14.57
C ASP A 38 -2.76 -25.60 14.14
N LEU A 39 -3.13 -25.42 12.86
CA LEU A 39 -4.34 -26.00 12.27
C LEU A 39 -4.41 -27.53 12.30
N GLY A 40 -3.31 -28.22 12.62
CA GLY A 40 -3.25 -29.68 12.78
C GLY A 40 -3.31 -30.15 14.23
N ASN A 41 -3.39 -29.24 15.21
CA ASN A 41 -3.26 -29.59 16.63
C ASN A 41 -4.41 -30.44 17.19
N TRP A 42 -5.55 -30.49 16.48
CA TRP A 42 -6.67 -31.36 16.81
C TRP A 42 -6.43 -32.83 16.46
N ALA A 43 -5.44 -33.13 15.61
CA ALA A 43 -5.14 -34.48 15.15
C ALA A 43 -4.41 -35.27 16.25
N VAL A 44 -5.19 -35.88 17.14
CA VAL A 44 -4.71 -36.68 18.26
C VAL A 44 -4.76 -38.17 17.91
N GLY A 45 -3.64 -38.88 18.10
CA GLY A 45 -3.52 -40.30 17.81
C GLY A 45 -2.95 -40.59 16.42
N GLU A 46 -2.37 -41.79 16.27
CA GLU A 46 -1.57 -42.17 15.10
C GLU A 46 -2.42 -42.27 13.82
N GLU A 47 -3.70 -42.60 13.95
CA GLU A 47 -4.66 -42.66 12.83
C GLU A 47 -4.85 -41.30 12.12
N TYR A 48 -4.77 -40.19 12.85
CA TYR A 48 -5.01 -38.84 12.32
C TYR A 48 -3.74 -38.05 12.03
N HIS A 49 -2.55 -38.61 12.32
CA HIS A 49 -1.29 -37.89 12.26
C HIS A 49 -1.01 -37.29 10.87
N GLU A 50 -1.09 -38.10 9.81
CA GLU A 50 -0.88 -37.61 8.43
C GLU A 50 -1.87 -36.51 8.03
N LEU A 51 -3.12 -36.61 8.49
CA LEU A 51 -4.12 -35.60 8.23
C LEU A 51 -3.78 -34.30 8.96
N GLY A 52 -3.40 -34.39 10.23
CA GLY A 52 -2.87 -33.28 11.02
C GLY A 52 -1.74 -32.55 10.30
N GLU A 53 -0.71 -33.27 9.86
CA GLU A 53 0.43 -32.70 9.12
C GLU A 53 0.00 -31.94 7.85
N ARG A 54 -0.96 -32.49 7.09
CA ARG A 54 -1.49 -31.79 5.91
C ARG A 54 -2.18 -30.47 6.28
N TYR A 55 -2.93 -30.43 7.38
CA TYR A 55 -3.56 -29.20 7.84
C TYR A 55 -2.53 -28.18 8.34
N ARG A 56 -1.45 -28.61 9.00
CA ARG A 56 -0.33 -27.72 9.38
C ARG A 56 0.30 -27.09 8.16
N GLU A 57 0.61 -27.91 7.16
CA GLU A 57 1.23 -27.43 5.92
C GLU A 57 0.30 -26.48 5.16
N MET A 58 -1.01 -26.76 5.10
CA MET A 58 -1.98 -25.83 4.54
C MET A 58 -2.01 -24.48 5.29
N GLY A 59 -2.01 -24.50 6.62
CA GLY A 59 -1.97 -23.28 7.45
C GLY A 59 -0.69 -22.47 7.19
N ARG A 60 0.46 -23.14 7.10
CA ARG A 60 1.75 -22.52 6.75
C ARG A 60 1.70 -21.86 5.38
N LEU A 61 1.24 -22.58 4.35
CA LEU A 61 1.17 -22.05 2.99
C LEU A 61 0.22 -20.85 2.86
N ILE A 62 -0.92 -20.88 3.55
CA ILE A 62 -1.89 -19.78 3.52
C ILE A 62 -1.32 -18.56 4.24
N SER A 63 -0.79 -18.72 5.45
CA SER A 63 -0.19 -17.61 6.20
C SER A 63 0.97 -16.95 5.46
N GLU A 64 1.85 -17.74 4.82
CA GLU A 64 2.94 -17.21 3.99
C GLU A 64 2.44 -16.39 2.80
N ARG A 65 1.39 -16.87 2.11
CA ARG A 65 0.79 -16.15 0.99
C ARG A 65 0.13 -14.85 1.43
N LEU A 66 -0.63 -14.87 2.53
CA LEU A 66 -1.25 -13.68 3.09
C LEU A 66 -0.18 -12.66 3.49
N GLY A 67 0.88 -13.07 4.19
CA GLY A 67 1.99 -12.18 4.54
C GLY A 67 2.69 -11.57 3.31
N ALA A 68 2.85 -12.34 2.23
CA ALA A 68 3.39 -11.81 0.98
C ALA A 68 2.45 -10.76 0.33
N GLN A 69 1.14 -11.00 0.38
CA GLN A 69 0.13 -10.08 -0.14
C GLN A 69 0.06 -8.79 0.67
N ALA A 70 0.12 -8.86 2.01
CA ALA A 70 0.17 -7.70 2.88
C ALA A 70 1.37 -6.79 2.54
N ARG A 71 2.57 -7.37 2.44
CA ARG A 71 3.79 -6.63 2.06
C ARG A 71 3.74 -6.06 0.64
N ALA A 72 2.97 -6.65 -0.26
CA ALA A 72 2.80 -6.12 -1.60
C ALA A 72 1.84 -4.91 -1.60
N ALA A 73 0.76 -4.98 -0.83
CA ALA A 73 -0.17 -3.87 -0.64
C ALA A 73 0.49 -2.67 0.04
N ASP A 74 1.30 -2.91 1.08
CA ASP A 74 2.03 -1.85 1.79
C ASP A 74 3.05 -1.15 0.87
N ARG A 75 3.84 -1.92 0.11
CA ARG A 75 4.77 -1.36 -0.89
C ARG A 75 4.07 -0.57 -2.00
N LEU A 76 2.88 -0.98 -2.40
CA LEU A 76 2.07 -0.20 -3.35
C LEU A 76 1.65 1.13 -2.74
N ALA A 77 1.20 1.13 -1.47
CA ALA A 77 0.83 2.35 -0.76
C ALA A 77 2.03 3.30 -0.60
N GLU A 78 3.22 2.76 -0.31
CA GLU A 78 4.47 3.52 -0.23
C GLU A 78 4.83 4.15 -1.58
N ALA A 79 4.82 3.38 -2.66
CA ALA A 79 5.12 3.89 -4.00
C ALA A 79 4.13 5.00 -4.44
N LEU A 80 2.84 4.85 -4.12
CA LEU A 80 1.84 5.88 -4.37
C LEU A 80 2.10 7.16 -3.56
N HIS A 81 2.53 7.03 -2.32
CA HIS A 81 2.86 8.17 -1.47
C HIS A 81 4.09 8.93 -1.98
N GLU A 82 5.14 8.21 -2.41
CA GLU A 82 6.33 8.80 -3.02
C GLU A 82 5.98 9.55 -4.31
N ALA A 83 5.18 8.92 -5.19
CA ALA A 83 4.74 9.53 -6.44
C ALA A 83 3.91 10.80 -6.18
N MET A 84 2.97 10.76 -5.23
CA MET A 84 2.17 11.93 -4.84
C MET A 84 3.05 13.08 -4.33
N THR A 85 4.04 12.76 -3.50
CA THR A 85 4.97 13.76 -2.95
C THR A 85 5.80 14.43 -4.06
N ALA A 86 6.28 13.64 -5.03
CA ALA A 86 7.02 14.16 -6.18
C ALA A 86 6.15 15.08 -7.06
N LEU A 87 4.89 14.73 -7.28
CA LEU A 87 3.93 15.54 -8.05
C LEU A 87 3.66 16.89 -7.36
N VAL A 88 3.36 16.89 -6.06
CA VAL A 88 3.13 18.11 -5.28
C VAL A 88 4.36 19.03 -5.26
N ALA A 89 5.57 18.45 -5.15
CA ALA A 89 6.81 19.22 -5.23
C ALA A 89 6.97 19.89 -6.60
N THR A 90 6.72 19.14 -7.68
CA THR A 90 6.77 19.65 -9.06
C THR A 90 5.77 20.78 -9.28
N ASP A 91 4.53 20.62 -8.83
CA ASP A 91 3.49 21.66 -8.95
C ASP A 91 3.88 22.94 -8.18
N THR A 92 4.52 22.78 -7.02
CA THR A 92 5.02 23.91 -6.22
C THR A 92 6.16 24.65 -6.94
N GLU A 93 7.10 23.92 -7.57
CA GLU A 93 8.21 24.50 -8.34
C GLU A 93 7.72 25.25 -9.60
N ILE A 94 6.76 24.69 -10.32
CA ILE A 94 6.16 25.32 -11.50
C ILE A 94 5.43 26.60 -11.08
N GLY A 95 4.57 26.54 -10.05
CA GLY A 95 3.85 27.71 -9.54
C GLY A 95 4.79 28.82 -9.05
N ALA A 96 5.90 28.48 -8.40
CA ALA A 96 6.90 29.46 -7.98
C ALA A 96 7.60 30.15 -9.17
N THR A 97 7.86 29.40 -10.25
CA THR A 97 8.47 29.93 -11.47
C THR A 97 7.50 30.83 -12.25
N GLU A 98 6.23 30.44 -12.34
CA GLU A 98 5.17 31.22 -13.00
C GLU A 98 4.79 32.49 -12.26
N ILE A 99 5.01 32.60 -10.93
CA ILE A 99 4.81 33.85 -10.18
C ILE A 99 6.01 34.80 -10.30
N ALA A 100 7.23 34.26 -10.48
CA ALA A 100 8.43 35.06 -10.63
C ALA A 100 8.50 35.83 -11.96
N ASP A 101 8.10 35.22 -13.08
CA ASP A 101 8.10 35.86 -14.42
C ASP A 101 7.15 37.07 -14.58
N PRO A 102 5.89 37.08 -14.07
CA PRO A 102 5.00 38.23 -14.15
C PRO A 102 5.44 39.39 -13.24
N ILE A 103 6.10 39.13 -12.11
CA ILE A 103 6.68 40.18 -11.26
C ILE A 103 7.87 40.83 -11.98
N ALA A 104 8.74 40.03 -12.60
CA ALA A 104 9.86 40.52 -13.40
C ALA A 104 9.42 41.34 -14.64
N ARG A 105 8.29 41.00 -15.26
CA ARG A 105 7.69 41.77 -16.38
C ARG A 105 7.06 43.10 -15.95
N ARG A 106 6.52 43.19 -14.73
CA ARG A 106 5.84 44.40 -14.22
C ARG A 106 6.80 45.50 -13.78
N GLY A 107 8.04 45.16 -13.42
CA GLY A 107 9.10 46.12 -13.06
C GLY A 107 9.84 46.76 -14.24
N ARG A 108 9.51 46.42 -15.50
CA ARG A 108 10.15 46.96 -16.72
C ARG A 108 9.29 47.95 -17.52
N ARG A 109 8.23 48.51 -16.93
CA ARG A 109 7.37 49.53 -17.56
C ARG A 109 7.44 50.86 -16.84
#